data_AF-A0A5K7YKH4-F1
#
_entry.id   AF-A0A5K7YKH4-F1
#
_cell.length_a   1.000
_cell.length_b   1.000
_cell.length_c   1.000
_cell.angle_alpha   90.00
_cell.angle_beta   90.00
_cell.angle_gamma   90.00
#
_symmetry.space_group_name_H-M   'P 1'
#
loop_
_entity.id
_entity.type
_entity.pdbx_description
1 polymer ?
#
loop_
_entity_poly.entity_id
_entity_poly.type
_entity_poly.pdbx_seq_one_letter_code
_entity_poly.pdbx_strand_id
1 'polypeptide(L)'
;MFEQFYQFREKPFQLAPNPDFLYESEKHQHALTYMEYGLTENVGIIVLTGEVGSGKTTTAQYILRQLGDGFDTAMIANTNVSAGQMLRMVQAEFELDAGAADKAKVIESLNRHLIGQYEADRRTLLVIDEAQNLSPQALEEVRMLSNLQSDQYALLQILLIGQPELLRTLKKPEMRQFSQRVAVHFHLTALDRTETAAYIAHRIRTAGGPEGLFTDAAIQMIYELSEGVPRSINLICQAALVYGFADEAPRITQDIVRQITRDRIGVGIQAEPAAVASDEDDDPVPSAEALENIRMEVKGRVGQLEAELAAHHDRLMKQLEALLDEERRKNDRLEQKVVDLEKRLATLSRLFEQLARRQNHPSVVRTMKKTPAVQKEHA
;
A
#
# COMPACT_ATOMS: atom_id res chain seq x y z
N MET A 1 14.19 -32.39 21.46
CA MET A 1 15.41 -33.05 21.98
C MET A 1 16.51 -32.03 22.19
N PHE A 2 17.00 -31.37 21.14
CA PHE A 2 17.98 -30.28 21.29
C PHE A 2 17.39 -29.03 21.99
N GLU A 3 16.08 -28.82 21.89
CA GLU A 3 15.41 -27.67 22.52
C GLU A 3 15.59 -27.68 24.04
N GLN A 4 15.42 -28.83 24.67
CA GLN A 4 15.63 -28.98 26.11
C GLN A 4 17.12 -28.86 26.49
N PHE A 5 18.01 -29.42 25.67
CA PHE A 5 19.45 -29.38 25.89
C PHE A 5 20.00 -27.95 25.87
N TYR A 6 19.57 -27.14 24.90
CA TYR A 6 19.95 -25.73 24.78
C TYR A 6 18.97 -24.76 25.44
N GLN A 7 18.02 -25.25 26.25
CA GLN A 7 17.06 -24.46 27.03
C GLN A 7 16.13 -23.54 26.20
N PHE A 8 15.82 -23.94 24.97
CA PHE A 8 14.84 -23.25 24.13
C PHE A 8 13.40 -23.56 24.57
N ARG A 9 12.55 -22.52 24.58
CA ARG A 9 11.10 -22.65 24.77
C ARG A 9 10.40 -23.12 23.49
N GLU A 10 10.93 -22.70 22.35
CA GLU A 10 10.45 -23.06 21.02
C GLU A 10 11.61 -23.13 20.03
N LYS A 11 11.40 -23.70 18.84
CA LYS A 11 12.49 -23.87 17.88
C LYS A 11 12.94 -22.51 17.30
N PRO A 12 14.21 -22.10 17.48
CA PRO A 12 14.68 -20.78 17.05
C PRO A 12 14.78 -20.62 15.53
N PHE A 13 15.01 -21.68 14.76
CA PHE A 13 15.32 -21.59 13.32
C PHE A 13 14.27 -22.24 12.41
N GLN A 14 12.98 -22.08 12.74
CA GLN A 14 11.91 -22.56 11.86
C GLN A 14 11.92 -21.84 10.51
N LEU A 15 11.61 -22.58 9.45
CA LEU A 15 11.53 -22.08 8.07
C LEU A 15 10.17 -21.46 7.73
N ALA A 16 9.12 -21.86 8.45
CA ALA A 16 7.81 -21.26 8.28
C ALA A 16 7.88 -19.77 8.65
N PRO A 17 7.28 -18.88 7.84
CA PRO A 17 7.19 -17.47 8.19
C PRO A 17 6.52 -17.30 9.56
N ASN A 18 7.22 -16.67 10.49
CA ASN A 18 6.67 -16.26 11.77
C ASN A 18 7.07 -14.80 12.04
N PRO A 19 6.11 -13.85 11.97
CA PRO A 19 6.39 -12.43 12.22
C PRO A 19 6.99 -12.15 13.60
N ASP A 20 6.75 -13.00 14.60
CA ASP A 20 7.29 -12.82 15.96
C ASP A 20 8.81 -13.03 16.02
N PHE A 21 9.38 -13.68 14.99
CA PHE A 21 10.82 -13.89 14.80
C PHE A 21 11.42 -12.94 13.76
N LEU A 22 10.68 -11.90 13.34
CA LEU A 22 11.21 -10.91 12.42
C LEU A 22 12.31 -10.10 13.10
N TYR A 23 13.53 -10.30 12.64
CA TYR A 23 14.63 -9.39 12.96
C TYR A 23 14.55 -8.17 12.05
N GLU A 24 14.21 -7.03 12.63
CA GLU A 24 14.20 -5.74 11.95
C GLU A 24 15.62 -5.22 11.72
N SER A 25 16.33 -5.83 10.75
CA SER A 25 17.58 -5.25 10.27
C SER A 25 17.33 -3.86 9.66
N GLU A 26 18.36 -3.01 9.52
CA GLU A 26 18.19 -1.68 8.92
C GLU A 26 17.49 -1.74 7.55
N LYS A 27 17.82 -2.77 6.77
CA LYS A 27 17.20 -3.05 5.46
C LYS A 27 15.71 -3.42 5.57
N HIS A 28 15.35 -4.19 6.59
CA HIS A 28 13.96 -4.54 6.86
C HIS A 28 13.18 -3.34 7.39
N GLN A 29 13.78 -2.50 8.23
CA GLN A 29 13.18 -1.26 8.70
C GLN A 29 12.92 -0.29 7.54
N HIS A 30 13.86 -0.17 6.61
CA HIS A 30 13.62 0.57 5.38
C HIS A 30 12.46 -0.03 4.58
N ALA A 31 12.46 -1.36 4.34
CA ALA A 31 11.36 -2.02 3.65
C ALA A 31 9.99 -1.73 4.29
N LEU A 32 9.91 -1.80 5.63
CA LEU A 32 8.71 -1.47 6.40
C LEU A 32 8.33 -0.01 6.22
N THR A 33 9.26 0.93 6.37
CA THR A 33 9.02 2.37 6.18
C THR A 33 8.46 2.68 4.79
N TYR A 34 9.03 2.10 3.73
CA TYR A 34 8.55 2.29 2.36
C TYR A 34 7.14 1.72 2.15
N MET A 35 6.87 0.54 2.69
CA MET A 35 5.54 -0.07 2.59
C MET A 35 4.51 0.69 3.44
N GLU A 36 4.84 1.12 4.65
CA GLU A 36 3.99 1.93 5.52
C GLU A 36 3.62 3.26 4.86
N TYR A 37 4.61 3.94 4.27
CA TYR A 37 4.36 5.14 3.47
C TYR A 37 3.40 4.83 2.33
N GLY A 38 3.65 3.76 1.57
CA GLY A 38 2.80 3.38 0.45
C GLY A 38 1.35 3.07 0.86
N LEU A 39 1.18 2.39 1.98
CA LEU A 39 -0.13 2.00 2.50
C LEU A 39 -0.88 3.21 3.09
N THR A 40 -0.17 4.08 3.80
CA THR A 40 -0.75 5.27 4.47
C THR A 40 -1.19 6.32 3.46
N GLU A 41 -0.39 6.60 2.43
CA GLU A 41 -0.69 7.59 1.39
C GLU A 41 -1.70 7.11 0.35
N ASN A 42 -2.26 5.90 0.52
CA ASN A 42 -3.19 5.28 -0.40
C ASN A 42 -2.68 5.25 -1.87
N VAL A 43 -1.38 4.98 -2.05
CA VAL A 43 -0.78 4.92 -3.39
C VAL A 43 -1.05 3.58 -4.06
N GLY A 44 -1.24 3.60 -5.38
CA GLY A 44 -1.82 2.50 -6.15
C GLY A 44 -1.08 1.16 -6.03
N ILE A 45 0.16 1.08 -6.53
CA ILE A 45 0.94 -0.17 -6.54
C ILE A 45 2.24 0.00 -5.78
N ILE A 46 2.48 -0.90 -4.83
CA ILE A 46 3.69 -1.05 -4.02
C ILE A 46 4.37 -2.35 -4.43
N VAL A 47 5.68 -2.32 -4.63
CA VAL A 47 6.46 -3.51 -5.04
C VAL A 47 7.58 -3.77 -4.05
N LEU A 48 7.59 -4.96 -3.45
CA LEU A 48 8.67 -5.48 -2.63
C LEU A 48 9.37 -6.63 -3.37
N THR A 49 10.62 -6.43 -3.78
CA THR A 49 11.44 -7.50 -4.36
C THR A 49 12.57 -7.91 -3.45
N GLY A 50 13.23 -9.04 -3.74
CA GLY A 50 14.35 -9.55 -2.94
C GLY A 50 14.63 -11.02 -3.23
N GLU A 51 15.80 -11.49 -2.83
CA GLU A 51 16.24 -12.87 -3.08
C GLU A 51 15.34 -13.92 -2.42
N VAL A 52 15.39 -15.15 -2.92
CA VAL A 52 14.64 -16.27 -2.33
C VAL A 52 15.08 -16.45 -0.87
N GLY A 53 14.11 -16.41 0.05
CA GLY A 53 14.40 -16.55 1.47
C GLY A 53 14.97 -15.29 2.16
N SER A 54 14.92 -14.12 1.51
CA SER A 54 15.32 -12.83 2.11
C SER A 54 14.37 -12.30 3.20
N GLY A 55 13.22 -12.94 3.42
CA GLY A 55 12.27 -12.56 4.47
C GLY A 55 11.05 -11.76 3.98
N LYS A 56 10.91 -11.52 2.66
CA LYS A 56 9.82 -10.71 2.08
C LYS A 56 8.42 -11.05 2.59
N THR A 57 8.01 -12.31 2.54
CA THR A 57 6.70 -12.77 3.02
C THR A 57 6.53 -12.52 4.51
N THR A 58 7.58 -12.73 5.31
CA THR A 58 7.55 -12.44 6.76
C THR A 58 7.38 -10.94 7.00
N THR A 59 8.10 -10.08 6.27
CA THR A 59 7.98 -8.62 6.36
C THR A 59 6.57 -8.15 5.96
N ALA A 60 6.00 -8.74 4.91
CA ALA A 60 4.63 -8.45 4.48
C ALA A 60 3.59 -8.89 5.52
N GLN A 61 3.72 -10.08 6.10
CA GLN A 61 2.83 -10.52 7.16
C GLN A 61 2.95 -9.66 8.42
N TYR A 62 4.16 -9.20 8.74
CA TYR A 62 4.39 -8.29 9.86
C TYR A 62 3.65 -6.96 9.67
N ILE A 63 3.78 -6.32 8.51
CA ILE A 63 3.07 -5.06 8.25
C ILE A 63 1.56 -5.26 8.22
N LEU A 64 1.05 -6.34 7.61
CA LEU A 64 -0.39 -6.65 7.60
C LEU A 64 -0.97 -6.79 9.01
N ARG A 65 -0.23 -7.38 9.96
CA ARG A 65 -0.65 -7.46 11.37
C ARG A 65 -0.73 -6.08 12.03
N GLN A 66 0.07 -5.12 11.59
CA GLN A 66 0.06 -3.75 12.13
C GLN A 66 -1.06 -2.89 11.55
N LEU A 67 -1.52 -3.17 10.32
CA LEU A 67 -2.60 -2.40 9.66
C LEU A 67 -3.96 -2.50 10.37
N GLY A 68 -4.16 -3.56 11.18
CA GLY A 68 -5.38 -3.74 11.98
C GLY A 68 -6.66 -3.85 11.15
N ASP A 69 -7.81 -3.61 11.78
CA ASP A 69 -9.15 -3.81 11.18
C ASP A 69 -9.55 -2.74 10.14
N GLY A 70 -8.73 -1.69 9.99
CA GLY A 70 -8.97 -0.61 9.01
C GLY A 70 -8.76 -1.04 7.56
N PHE A 71 -8.20 -2.23 7.34
CA PHE A 71 -7.99 -2.79 6.02
C PHE A 71 -8.84 -4.04 5.78
N ASP A 72 -9.28 -4.18 4.54
CA ASP A 72 -9.84 -5.40 3.98
C ASP A 72 -8.80 -6.01 3.06
N THR A 73 -8.21 -7.12 3.49
CA THR A 73 -7.00 -7.66 2.88
C THR A 73 -7.28 -8.96 2.16
N ALA A 74 -6.93 -9.05 0.89
CA ALA A 74 -6.89 -10.29 0.14
C ALA A 74 -5.44 -10.70 -0.15
N MET A 75 -5.07 -11.96 0.10
CA MET A 75 -3.72 -12.48 -0.17
C MET A 75 -3.73 -13.61 -1.21
N ILE A 76 -2.97 -13.43 -2.29
CA ILE A 76 -2.79 -14.44 -3.33
C ILE A 76 -1.33 -14.90 -3.32
N ALA A 77 -1.09 -16.16 -2.97
CA ALA A 77 0.25 -16.77 -3.01
C ALA A 77 0.47 -17.70 -4.23
N ASN A 78 -0.60 -18.18 -4.87
CA ASN A 78 -0.49 -19.04 -6.05
C ASN A 78 -0.65 -18.21 -7.33
N THR A 79 0.48 -17.88 -7.95
CA THR A 79 0.57 -16.96 -9.09
C THR A 79 0.73 -17.65 -10.44
N ASN A 80 0.83 -18.98 -10.49
CA ASN A 80 0.90 -19.73 -11.76
C ASN A 80 -0.50 -19.96 -12.34
N VAL A 81 -1.21 -18.87 -12.62
CA VAL A 81 -2.61 -18.87 -13.03
C VAL A 81 -2.84 -17.95 -14.24
N SER A 82 -3.87 -18.26 -15.03
CA SER A 82 -4.30 -17.36 -16.10
C SER A 82 -4.90 -16.07 -15.53
N ALA A 83 -4.86 -14.99 -16.32
CA ALA A 83 -5.48 -13.69 -15.99
C ALA A 83 -6.92 -13.82 -15.46
N GLY A 84 -7.76 -14.64 -16.11
CA GLY A 84 -9.14 -14.86 -15.67
C GLY A 84 -9.26 -15.69 -14.38
N GLN A 85 -8.33 -16.59 -14.10
CA GLN A 85 -8.28 -17.33 -12.84
C GLN A 85 -7.83 -16.43 -11.69
N MET A 86 -6.85 -15.55 -11.91
CA MET A 86 -6.41 -14.56 -10.91
C MET A 86 -7.61 -13.73 -10.44
N LEU A 87 -8.40 -13.15 -11.34
CA LEU A 87 -9.56 -12.34 -10.97
C LEU A 87 -10.58 -13.11 -10.10
N ARG A 88 -10.78 -14.40 -10.38
CA ARG A 88 -11.63 -15.26 -9.56
C ARG A 88 -11.02 -15.59 -8.19
N MET A 89 -9.70 -15.73 -8.12
CA MET A 89 -9.01 -15.89 -6.83
C MET A 89 -9.14 -14.63 -6.00
N VAL A 90 -8.98 -13.44 -6.60
CA VAL A 90 -9.21 -12.15 -5.92
C VAL A 90 -10.63 -12.10 -5.34
N GLN A 91 -11.66 -12.47 -6.13
CA GLN A 91 -13.03 -12.53 -5.63
C GLN A 91 -13.21 -13.50 -4.46
N ALA A 92 -12.68 -14.71 -4.60
CA ALA A 92 -12.82 -15.74 -3.56
C ALA A 92 -12.16 -15.31 -2.25
N GLU A 93 -11.02 -14.62 -2.34
CA GLU A 93 -10.27 -14.14 -1.18
C GLU A 93 -10.97 -12.95 -0.49
N PHE A 94 -11.71 -12.12 -1.24
CA PHE A 94 -12.63 -11.13 -0.67
C PHE A 94 -14.00 -11.71 -0.28
N GLU A 95 -14.15 -13.04 -0.27
CA GLU A 95 -15.40 -13.75 0.07
C GLU A 95 -16.60 -13.35 -0.82
N LEU A 96 -16.34 -12.94 -2.07
CA LEU A 96 -17.37 -12.56 -3.03
C LEU A 96 -17.89 -13.76 -3.82
N ASP A 97 -19.19 -13.78 -4.09
CA ASP A 97 -19.83 -14.85 -4.87
C ASP A 97 -19.22 -14.99 -6.28
N ALA A 98 -18.52 -16.11 -6.50
CA ALA A 98 -17.88 -16.48 -7.75
C ALA A 98 -18.88 -17.01 -8.82
N GLY A 99 -20.14 -16.57 -8.77
CA GLY A 99 -21.22 -17.09 -9.60
C GLY A 99 -21.15 -16.72 -11.09
N ALA A 100 -20.21 -15.87 -11.48
CA ALA A 100 -20.08 -15.40 -12.85
C ALA A 100 -18.88 -16.02 -13.58
N ALA A 101 -19.16 -16.78 -14.65
CA ALA A 101 -18.14 -17.15 -15.64
C ALA A 101 -17.64 -15.95 -16.46
N ASP A 102 -18.37 -14.84 -16.44
CA ASP A 102 -18.10 -13.64 -17.23
C ASP A 102 -17.22 -12.64 -16.48
N LYS A 103 -16.11 -12.24 -17.11
CA LYS A 103 -15.14 -11.26 -16.61
C LYS A 103 -15.81 -9.93 -16.23
N ALA A 104 -16.79 -9.46 -17.02
CA ALA A 104 -17.43 -8.18 -16.75
C ALA A 104 -18.14 -8.17 -15.39
N LYS A 105 -18.86 -9.25 -15.08
CA LYS A 105 -19.53 -9.43 -13.79
C LYS A 105 -18.55 -9.59 -12.63
N VAL A 106 -17.39 -10.23 -12.89
CA VAL A 106 -16.32 -10.35 -11.89
C VAL A 106 -15.82 -8.96 -11.46
N ILE A 107 -15.49 -8.11 -12.44
CA ILE A 107 -15.05 -6.74 -12.20
C ILE A 107 -16.15 -5.89 -11.58
N GLU A 108 -17.41 -6.04 -12.01
CA GLU A 108 -18.55 -5.31 -11.43
C GLU A 108 -18.75 -5.65 -9.95
N SER A 109 -18.67 -6.94 -9.59
CA SER A 109 -18.78 -7.40 -8.20
C SER A 109 -17.64 -6.85 -7.34
N LEU A 110 -16.40 -6.92 -7.83
CA LEU A 110 -15.23 -6.34 -7.15
C LEU A 110 -15.41 -4.84 -6.96
N ASN A 111 -15.79 -4.09 -8.00
CA ASN A 111 -15.96 -2.65 -7.88
C ASN A 111 -17.03 -2.27 -6.84
N ARG A 112 -18.16 -2.99 -6.82
CA ARG A 112 -19.21 -2.79 -5.82
C ARG A 112 -18.71 -3.03 -4.40
N HIS A 113 -17.92 -4.10 -4.20
CA HIS A 113 -17.28 -4.40 -2.92
C HIS A 113 -16.35 -3.27 -2.49
N LEU A 114 -15.44 -2.85 -3.38
CA LEU A 114 -14.47 -1.79 -3.09
C LEU A 114 -15.15 -0.45 -2.74
N ILE A 115 -16.24 -0.09 -3.42
CA ILE A 115 -17.04 1.10 -3.09
C ILE A 115 -17.67 0.95 -1.71
N GLY A 116 -18.25 -0.22 -1.40
CA GLY A 116 -18.85 -0.48 -0.08
C GLY A 116 -17.83 -0.40 1.06
N GLN A 117 -16.62 -0.90 0.85
CA GLN A 117 -15.52 -0.78 1.81
C GLN A 117 -15.10 0.69 2.01
N TYR A 118 -14.99 1.45 0.92
CA TYR A 118 -14.68 2.87 0.97
C TYR A 118 -15.76 3.68 1.71
N GLU A 119 -17.05 3.40 1.45
CA GLU A 119 -18.18 4.03 2.18
C GLU A 119 -18.18 3.68 3.68
N ALA A 120 -17.62 2.53 4.05
CA ALA A 120 -17.44 2.10 5.43
C ALA A 120 -16.16 2.63 6.09
N ASP A 121 -15.43 3.57 5.44
CA ASP A 121 -14.14 4.11 5.88
C ASP A 121 -13.06 3.02 6.07
N ARG A 122 -13.17 1.92 5.31
CA ARG A 122 -12.21 0.83 5.26
C ARG A 122 -11.42 0.89 3.95
N ARG A 123 -10.11 0.65 4.05
CA ARG A 123 -9.23 0.55 2.88
C ARG A 123 -9.19 -0.88 2.37
N THR A 124 -8.95 -1.07 1.08
CA THR A 124 -8.80 -2.42 0.51
C THR A 124 -7.38 -2.65 0.01
N LEU A 125 -6.77 -3.76 0.40
CA LEU A 125 -5.42 -4.15 0.03
C LEU A 125 -5.40 -5.53 -0.60
N LEU A 126 -4.91 -5.62 -1.84
CA LEU A 126 -4.61 -6.87 -2.51
C LEU A 126 -3.11 -7.15 -2.44
N VAL A 127 -2.73 -8.22 -1.73
CA VAL A 127 -1.36 -8.72 -1.65
C VAL A 127 -1.20 -9.87 -2.64
N ILE A 128 -0.21 -9.76 -3.53
CA ILE A 128 0.15 -10.84 -4.45
C ILE A 128 1.59 -11.25 -4.15
N ASP A 129 1.75 -12.41 -3.52
CA ASP A 129 3.05 -13.02 -3.24
C ASP A 129 3.52 -13.91 -4.41
N GLU A 130 4.84 -14.08 -4.53
CA GLU A 130 5.49 -14.75 -5.66
C GLU A 130 5.06 -14.17 -7.04
N ALA A 131 4.89 -12.85 -7.12
CA ALA A 131 4.37 -12.14 -8.28
C ALA A 131 5.23 -12.28 -9.55
N GLN A 132 6.48 -12.76 -9.45
CA GLN A 132 7.32 -13.07 -10.62
C GLN A 132 6.74 -14.21 -11.49
N ASN A 133 5.87 -15.06 -10.95
CA ASN A 133 5.24 -16.12 -11.75
C ASN A 133 4.01 -15.63 -12.53
N LEU A 134 3.60 -14.38 -12.34
CA LEU A 134 2.49 -13.80 -13.09
C LEU A 134 2.88 -13.64 -14.56
N SER A 135 1.97 -14.04 -15.45
CA SER A 135 2.14 -13.76 -16.87
C SER A 135 1.98 -12.25 -17.16
N PRO A 136 2.54 -11.74 -18.26
CA PRO A 136 2.29 -10.37 -18.73
C PRO A 136 0.79 -10.00 -18.79
N GLN A 137 -0.06 -10.94 -19.22
CA GLN A 137 -1.51 -10.72 -19.27
C GLN A 137 -2.12 -10.60 -17.87
N ALA A 138 -1.62 -11.36 -16.90
CA ALA A 138 -2.10 -11.29 -15.53
C ALA A 138 -1.66 -9.98 -14.85
N LEU A 139 -0.41 -9.53 -15.08
CA LEU A 139 0.05 -8.20 -14.65
C LEU A 139 -0.79 -7.07 -15.26
N GLU A 140 -1.24 -7.22 -16.51
CA GLU A 140 -2.13 -6.25 -17.12
C GLU A 140 -3.50 -6.20 -16.43
N GLU A 141 -4.06 -7.33 -15.97
CA GLU A 141 -5.27 -7.30 -15.14
C GLU A 141 -5.02 -6.60 -13.80
N VAL A 142 -3.88 -6.85 -13.14
CA VAL A 142 -3.48 -6.14 -11.92
C VAL A 142 -3.41 -4.63 -12.17
N ARG A 143 -2.84 -4.21 -13.30
CA ARG A 143 -2.82 -2.80 -13.72
C ARG A 143 -4.23 -2.24 -13.87
N MET A 144 -5.12 -2.99 -14.50
CA MET A 144 -6.51 -2.59 -14.70
C MET A 144 -7.29 -2.50 -13.39
N LEU A 145 -7.05 -3.40 -12.42
CA LEU A 145 -7.63 -3.31 -11.08
C LEU A 145 -7.16 -2.06 -10.32
N SER A 146 -5.90 -1.66 -10.49
CA SER A 146 -5.38 -0.42 -9.87
C SER A 146 -6.05 0.87 -10.40
N ASN A 147 -6.80 0.80 -11.50
CA ASN A 147 -7.59 1.91 -12.03
C ASN A 147 -8.92 2.13 -11.30
N LEU A 148 -9.32 1.21 -10.42
CA LEU A 148 -10.57 1.34 -9.69
C LEU A 148 -10.41 2.48 -8.67
N GLN A 149 -10.90 3.66 -9.05
CA GLN A 149 -10.80 4.91 -8.29
C GLN A 149 -12.19 5.55 -8.23
N SER A 150 -12.48 6.24 -7.12
CA SER A 150 -13.67 7.09 -6.97
C SER A 150 -13.24 8.52 -6.75
N ASP A 151 -13.65 9.43 -7.64
CA ASP A 151 -13.42 10.88 -7.71
C ASP A 151 -12.00 11.42 -7.41
N GLN A 152 -11.39 11.08 -6.26
CA GLN A 152 -10.06 11.50 -5.82
C GLN A 152 -9.23 10.40 -5.12
N TYR A 153 -9.76 9.19 -4.90
CA TYR A 153 -9.10 8.15 -4.09
C TYR A 153 -9.00 6.80 -4.80
N ALA A 154 -7.88 6.12 -4.58
CA ALA A 154 -7.72 4.72 -4.97
C ALA A 154 -8.62 3.84 -4.09
N LEU A 155 -9.47 3.03 -4.72
CA LEU A 155 -10.36 2.11 -4.02
C LEU A 155 -9.65 0.79 -3.67
N LEU A 156 -8.55 0.50 -4.37
CA LEU A 156 -7.74 -0.70 -4.18
C LEU A 156 -6.25 -0.36 -4.20
N GLN A 157 -5.56 -0.74 -3.14
CA GLN A 157 -4.10 -0.76 -3.07
C GLN A 157 -3.59 -2.15 -3.40
N ILE A 158 -2.44 -2.23 -4.07
CA ILE A 158 -1.85 -3.50 -4.48
C ILE A 158 -0.41 -3.59 -3.98
N LEU A 159 -0.12 -4.62 -3.20
CA LEU A 159 1.23 -4.97 -2.77
C LEU A 159 1.71 -6.20 -3.55
N LEU A 160 2.67 -5.99 -4.45
CA LEU A 160 3.34 -7.08 -5.16
C LEU A 160 4.62 -7.49 -4.43
N ILE A 161 4.72 -8.76 -4.09
CA ILE A 161 5.90 -9.35 -3.47
C ILE A 161 6.49 -10.35 -4.45
N GLY A 162 7.79 -10.27 -4.73
CA GLY A 162 8.40 -11.18 -5.69
C GLY A 162 9.92 -11.22 -5.67
N GLN A 163 10.46 -11.98 -6.60
CA GLN A 163 11.90 -12.14 -6.81
C GLN A 163 12.43 -11.05 -7.78
N PRO A 164 13.75 -10.89 -7.95
CA PRO A 164 14.33 -9.89 -8.88
C PRO A 164 13.78 -9.99 -10.33
N GLU A 165 13.36 -11.17 -10.75
CA GLU A 165 12.74 -11.48 -12.04
C GLU A 165 11.47 -10.64 -12.29
N LEU A 166 10.72 -10.34 -11.24
CA LEU A 166 9.56 -9.44 -11.33
C LEU A 166 10.02 -8.06 -11.79
N LEU A 167 11.06 -7.51 -11.18
CA LEU A 167 11.59 -6.19 -11.54
C LEU A 167 12.15 -6.19 -12.97
N ARG A 168 12.85 -7.26 -13.38
CA ARG A 168 13.31 -7.43 -14.77
C ARG A 168 12.13 -7.42 -15.75
N THR A 169 11.02 -8.06 -15.39
CA THR A 169 9.80 -8.08 -16.22
C THR A 169 9.15 -6.70 -16.29
N LEU A 170 8.99 -6.01 -15.16
CA LEU A 170 8.39 -4.68 -15.09
C LEU A 170 9.23 -3.61 -15.84
N LYS A 171 10.55 -3.78 -15.92
CA LYS A 171 11.42 -2.88 -16.69
C LYS A 171 11.31 -3.05 -18.22
N LYS A 172 10.64 -4.08 -18.72
CA LYS A 172 10.46 -4.29 -20.17
C LYS A 172 9.63 -3.18 -20.80
N PRO A 173 9.89 -2.78 -22.06
CA PRO A 173 9.13 -1.72 -22.74
C PRO A 173 7.62 -1.97 -22.78
N GLU A 174 7.20 -3.23 -22.92
CA GLU A 174 5.80 -3.65 -22.93
C GLU A 174 5.09 -3.40 -21.58
N MET A 175 5.84 -3.37 -20.47
CA MET A 175 5.32 -3.13 -19.12
C MET A 175 5.38 -1.65 -18.72
N ARG A 176 5.74 -0.74 -19.62
CA ARG A 176 5.93 0.69 -19.32
C ARG A 176 4.70 1.32 -18.62
N GLN A 177 3.49 0.97 -19.04
CA GLN A 177 2.26 1.48 -18.44
C GLN A 177 2.04 0.95 -17.02
N PHE A 178 2.42 -0.30 -16.75
CA PHE A 178 2.38 -0.88 -15.41
C PHE A 178 3.38 -0.18 -14.50
N SER A 179 4.62 -0.05 -14.95
CA SER A 179 5.72 0.51 -14.15
C SER A 179 5.51 1.96 -13.77
N GLN A 180 4.77 2.74 -14.57
CA GLN A 180 4.34 4.09 -14.21
C GLN A 180 3.31 4.14 -13.08
N ARG A 181 2.64 3.02 -12.76
CA ARG A 181 1.70 2.90 -11.63
C ARG A 181 2.35 2.40 -10.35
N VAL A 182 3.59 1.90 -10.43
CA VAL A 182 4.37 1.54 -9.26
C VAL A 182 4.81 2.83 -8.58
N ALA A 183 4.15 3.16 -7.47
CA ALA A 183 4.44 4.37 -6.71
C ALA A 183 5.64 4.19 -5.79
N VAL A 184 5.78 2.98 -5.23
CA VAL A 184 6.85 2.63 -4.30
C VAL A 184 7.44 1.29 -4.70
N HIS A 185 8.77 1.23 -4.77
CA HIS A 185 9.52 -0.01 -4.95
C HIS A 185 10.65 -0.07 -3.94
N PHE A 186 10.80 -1.22 -3.27
CA PHE A 186 11.94 -1.53 -2.42
C PHE A 186 12.51 -2.91 -2.74
N HIS A 187 13.83 -3.02 -2.76
CA HIS A 187 14.54 -4.28 -2.98
C HIS A 187 15.26 -4.72 -1.69
N LEU A 188 14.77 -5.80 -1.09
CA LEU A 188 15.31 -6.39 0.12
C LEU A 188 16.52 -7.27 -0.20
N THR A 189 17.71 -6.78 0.16
CA THR A 189 18.98 -7.49 -0.02
C THR A 189 19.30 -8.43 1.15
N ALA A 190 20.23 -9.36 0.93
CA ALA A 190 20.72 -10.26 1.97
C ALA A 190 21.38 -9.50 3.15
N LEU A 191 21.44 -10.14 4.31
CA LEU A 191 22.05 -9.55 5.51
C LEU A 191 23.57 -9.49 5.36
N ASP A 192 24.21 -8.43 5.85
CA ASP A 192 25.66 -8.44 5.97
C ASP A 192 26.14 -9.33 7.14
N ARG A 193 27.45 -9.44 7.33
CA ARG A 193 28.07 -10.26 8.39
C ARG A 193 27.65 -9.84 9.80
N THR A 194 27.53 -8.54 10.04
CA THR A 194 27.13 -7.98 11.34
C THR A 194 25.64 -8.20 11.58
N GLU A 195 24.81 -7.94 10.55
CA GLU A 195 23.38 -8.23 10.56
C GLU A 195 23.10 -9.72 10.75
N THR A 196 23.90 -10.61 10.16
CA THR A 196 23.80 -12.07 10.31
C THR A 196 24.06 -12.50 11.76
N ALA A 197 25.08 -11.94 12.41
CA ALA A 197 25.35 -12.20 13.82
C ALA A 197 24.18 -11.76 14.70
N ALA A 198 23.67 -10.55 14.46
CA ALA A 198 22.54 -9.99 15.18
C ALA A 198 21.23 -10.76 14.92
N TYR A 199 21.01 -11.24 13.71
CA TYR A 199 19.89 -12.11 13.32
C TYR A 199 19.88 -13.42 14.10
N ILE A 200 21.02 -14.13 14.13
CA ILE A 200 21.18 -15.39 14.87
C ILE A 200 20.92 -15.15 16.36
N ALA A 201 21.52 -14.10 16.94
CA ALA A 201 21.33 -13.74 18.33
C ALA A 201 19.87 -13.38 18.63
N HIS A 202 19.20 -12.61 17.77
CA HIS A 202 17.79 -12.27 17.89
C HIS A 202 16.93 -13.54 17.94
N ARG A 203 17.04 -14.45 16.96
CA ARG A 203 16.23 -15.68 16.93
C ARG A 203 16.43 -16.58 18.14
N ILE A 204 17.66 -16.68 18.64
CA ILE A 204 17.98 -17.44 19.86
C ILE A 204 17.29 -16.81 21.08
N ARG A 205 17.39 -15.48 21.23
CA ARG A 205 16.75 -14.76 22.34
C ARG A 205 15.23 -14.86 22.30
N THR A 206 14.62 -14.69 21.13
CA THR A 206 13.17 -14.84 20.94
C THR A 206 12.70 -16.23 21.38
N ALA A 207 13.43 -17.28 20.98
CA ALA A 207 13.18 -18.65 21.41
C ALA A 207 13.49 -18.93 22.90
N GLY A 208 14.04 -17.98 23.64
CA GLY A 208 14.43 -18.11 25.05
C GLY A 208 15.75 -18.84 25.30
N GLY A 209 16.58 -19.03 24.28
CA GLY A 209 17.88 -19.69 24.42
C GLY A 209 19.00 -18.78 24.96
N PRO A 210 20.15 -19.36 25.30
CA PRO A 210 21.28 -18.65 25.90
C PRO A 210 22.02 -17.76 24.90
N GLU A 211 22.46 -16.59 25.35
CA GLU A 211 23.33 -15.72 24.56
C GLU A 211 24.70 -16.38 24.30
N GLY A 212 25.28 -16.12 23.13
CA GLY A 212 26.59 -16.64 22.77
C GLY A 212 26.64 -18.15 22.50
N LEU A 213 25.49 -18.80 22.26
CA LEU A 213 25.45 -20.22 21.90
C LEU A 213 26.31 -20.54 20.66
N PHE A 214 26.36 -19.65 19.69
CA PHE A 214 27.24 -19.73 18.53
C PHE A 214 28.51 -18.90 18.79
N THR A 215 29.68 -19.44 18.43
CA THR A 215 30.93 -18.67 18.48
C THR A 215 31.07 -17.75 17.27
N ASP A 216 31.85 -16.67 17.41
CA ASP A 216 32.08 -15.73 16.30
C ASP A 216 32.67 -16.42 15.05
N ALA A 217 33.52 -17.42 15.25
CA ALA A 217 34.08 -18.23 14.16
C ALA A 217 33.02 -19.11 13.48
N ALA A 218 32.03 -19.61 14.22
CA ALA A 218 30.88 -20.32 13.65
C ALA A 218 29.99 -19.36 12.85
N ILE A 219 29.69 -18.18 13.40
CA ILE A 219 28.87 -17.14 12.75
C ILE A 219 29.54 -16.68 11.44
N GLN A 220 30.86 -16.48 11.44
CA GLN A 220 31.61 -16.12 10.23
C GLN A 220 31.44 -17.18 9.13
N MET A 221 31.60 -18.45 9.48
CA MET A 221 31.42 -19.55 8.52
C MET A 221 29.96 -19.68 8.06
N ILE A 222 28.99 -19.46 8.95
CA ILE A 222 27.56 -19.45 8.57
C ILE A 222 27.28 -18.33 7.57
N TYR A 223 27.81 -17.12 7.79
CA TYR A 223 27.68 -16.02 6.85
C TYR A 223 28.29 -16.36 5.49
N GLU A 224 29.51 -16.90 5.44
CA GLU A 224 30.18 -17.31 4.20
C GLU A 224 29.40 -18.38 3.43
N LEU A 225 28.77 -19.33 4.13
CA LEU A 225 27.99 -20.41 3.50
C LEU A 225 26.57 -19.98 3.09
N SER A 226 26.00 -19.00 3.79
CA SER A 226 24.62 -18.53 3.56
C SER A 226 24.55 -17.32 2.65
N GLU A 227 25.66 -16.62 2.45
CA GLU A 227 25.75 -15.32 1.80
C GLU A 227 24.79 -14.28 2.43
N GLY A 228 24.49 -14.46 3.72
CA GLY A 228 23.57 -13.57 4.45
C GLY A 228 22.08 -13.81 4.18
N VAL A 229 21.71 -14.86 3.44
CA VAL A 229 20.30 -15.18 3.15
C VAL A 229 19.64 -15.81 4.40
N PRO A 230 18.61 -15.18 5.00
CA PRO A 230 17.95 -15.66 6.21
C PRO A 230 17.51 -17.13 6.17
N ARG A 231 16.94 -17.59 5.04
CA ARG A 231 16.54 -19.00 4.88
C ARG A 231 17.73 -19.96 4.96
N SER A 232 18.84 -19.63 4.31
CA SER A 232 20.08 -20.43 4.35
C SER A 232 20.69 -20.41 5.74
N ILE A 233 20.73 -19.24 6.41
CA ILE A 233 21.16 -19.10 7.80
C ILE A 233 20.34 -20.05 8.70
N ASN A 234 19.01 -20.05 8.56
CA ASN A 234 18.13 -20.90 9.36
C ASN A 234 18.40 -22.39 9.16
N LEU A 235 18.58 -22.84 7.91
CA LEU A 235 18.90 -24.23 7.61
C LEU A 235 20.23 -24.67 8.24
N ILE A 236 21.28 -23.87 8.07
CA ILE A 236 22.61 -24.17 8.61
C ILE A 236 22.57 -24.16 10.15
N CYS A 237 21.94 -23.15 10.76
CA CYS A 237 21.84 -23.06 12.22
C CYS A 237 21.00 -24.22 12.79
N GLN A 238 19.91 -24.60 12.13
CA GLN A 238 19.09 -25.73 12.55
C GLN A 238 19.88 -27.05 12.50
N ALA A 239 20.63 -27.29 11.43
CA ALA A 239 21.51 -28.44 11.34
C ALA A 239 22.60 -28.40 12.43
N ALA A 240 23.15 -27.22 12.72
CA ALA A 240 24.21 -27.07 13.70
C ALA A 240 23.75 -27.36 15.12
N LEU A 241 22.52 -26.97 15.48
CA LEU A 241 21.93 -27.35 16.75
C LEU A 241 21.70 -28.86 16.88
N VAL A 242 21.39 -29.55 15.79
CA VAL A 242 21.22 -31.01 15.81
C VAL A 242 22.56 -31.73 15.99
N TYR A 243 23.59 -31.33 15.26
CA TYR A 243 24.94 -31.89 15.40
C TYR A 243 25.54 -31.58 16.76
N GLY A 244 25.45 -30.32 17.21
CA GLY A 244 25.91 -29.93 18.53
C GLY A 244 25.22 -30.71 19.66
N PHE A 245 23.93 -31.00 19.51
CA PHE A 245 23.22 -31.86 20.45
C PHE A 245 23.71 -33.32 20.43
N ALA A 246 23.97 -33.88 19.24
CA ALA A 246 24.50 -35.24 19.11
C ALA A 246 25.89 -35.40 19.75
N ASP A 247 26.71 -34.35 19.68
CA ASP A 247 28.05 -34.28 20.29
C ASP A 247 28.03 -33.77 21.74
N GLU A 248 26.84 -33.53 22.32
CA GLU A 248 26.65 -32.91 23.65
C GLU A 248 27.44 -31.59 23.84
N ALA A 249 27.64 -30.85 22.75
CA ALA A 249 28.44 -29.64 22.72
C ALA A 249 27.67 -28.46 23.33
N PRO A 250 28.20 -27.79 24.39
CA PRO A 250 27.50 -26.69 25.04
C PRO A 250 27.44 -25.41 24.18
N ARG A 251 28.31 -25.29 23.18
CA ARG A 251 28.36 -24.18 22.22
C ARG A 251 28.60 -24.70 20.81
N ILE A 252 28.01 -24.02 19.83
CA ILE A 252 28.22 -24.31 18.41
C ILE A 252 29.49 -23.61 17.93
N THR A 253 30.49 -24.41 17.57
CA THR A 253 31.80 -23.95 17.08
C THR A 253 31.89 -24.06 15.55
N GLN A 254 32.94 -23.46 14.98
CA GLN A 254 33.23 -23.57 13.55
C GLN A 254 33.40 -25.03 13.09
N ASP A 255 33.93 -25.91 13.94
CA ASP A 255 34.16 -27.31 13.58
C ASP A 255 32.84 -28.07 13.36
N ILE A 256 31.82 -27.78 14.18
CA ILE A 256 30.46 -28.33 14.00
C ILE A 256 29.88 -27.85 12.67
N VAL A 257 30.01 -26.55 12.36
CA VAL A 257 29.53 -26.00 11.07
C VAL A 257 30.25 -26.65 9.89
N ARG A 258 31.57 -26.88 10.00
CA ARG A 258 32.37 -27.54 8.97
C ARG A 258 31.96 -29.00 8.74
N GLN A 259 31.55 -29.72 9.78
CA GLN A 259 31.04 -31.10 9.64
C GLN A 259 29.74 -31.15 8.83
N ILE A 260 28.80 -30.24 9.12
CA ILE A 260 27.52 -30.14 8.39
C ILE A 260 27.75 -29.91 6.89
N THR A 261 28.71 -29.06 6.54
CA THR A 261 29.07 -28.79 5.14
C THR A 261 29.62 -30.05 4.45
N ARG A 262 30.46 -30.83 5.14
CA ARG A 262 31.00 -32.10 4.59
C ARG A 262 29.90 -33.11 4.34
N ASP A 263 28.93 -33.19 5.24
CA ASP A 263 27.82 -34.15 5.18
C ASP A 263 26.70 -33.68 4.22
N ARG A 264 26.86 -32.49 3.61
CA ARG A 264 25.88 -31.83 2.71
C ARG A 264 24.48 -31.66 3.34
N ILE A 265 24.40 -31.57 4.66
CA ILE A 265 23.14 -31.38 5.38
C ILE A 265 22.85 -29.88 5.48
N GLY A 266 21.61 -29.46 5.20
CA GLY A 266 21.21 -28.05 5.35
C GLY A 266 21.63 -27.09 4.22
N VAL A 267 22.29 -27.57 3.17
CA VAL A 267 22.69 -26.74 2.00
C VAL A 267 21.63 -26.75 0.88
N GLY A 268 20.55 -27.51 1.03
CA GLY A 268 19.53 -27.68 -0.02
C GLY A 268 20.08 -28.41 -1.26
N ILE A 269 19.20 -28.81 -2.18
CA ILE A 269 19.64 -29.23 -3.51
C ILE A 269 20.07 -27.95 -4.22
N GLN A 270 21.38 -27.70 -4.32
CA GLN A 270 21.89 -26.65 -5.17
C GLN A 270 21.52 -27.01 -6.61
N ALA A 271 20.60 -26.25 -7.20
CA ALA A 271 20.42 -26.27 -8.64
C ALA A 271 21.75 -25.82 -9.26
N GLU A 272 22.20 -26.50 -10.32
CA GLU A 272 23.33 -26.00 -11.11
C GLU A 272 23.03 -24.54 -11.47
N PRO A 273 24.00 -23.62 -11.29
CA PRO A 273 23.79 -22.26 -11.75
C PRO A 273 23.38 -22.35 -13.21
N ALA A 274 22.15 -21.90 -13.51
CA ALA A 274 21.69 -21.79 -14.88
C ALA A 274 22.81 -21.07 -15.62
N ALA A 275 23.40 -21.74 -16.61
CA ALA A 275 24.52 -21.21 -17.37
C ALA A 275 24.16 -19.78 -17.74
N VAL A 276 24.79 -18.83 -17.04
CA VAL A 276 24.64 -17.43 -17.30
C VAL A 276 25.27 -17.29 -18.67
N ALA A 277 24.42 -17.19 -19.70
CA ALA A 277 24.86 -16.60 -20.95
C ALA A 277 25.50 -15.29 -20.52
N SER A 278 26.81 -15.22 -20.72
CA SER A 278 27.64 -14.06 -20.43
C SER A 278 27.17 -12.92 -21.33
N ASP A 279 26.10 -12.26 -20.92
CA ASP A 279 25.95 -10.83 -21.12
C ASP A 279 26.73 -10.21 -19.96
N GLU A 280 28.01 -9.95 -20.21
CA GLU A 280 28.81 -9.01 -19.44
C GLU A 280 28.15 -7.63 -19.54
N ASP A 281 27.10 -7.40 -18.77
CA ASP A 281 26.81 -6.08 -18.24
C ASP A 281 27.30 -6.12 -16.79
N ASP A 282 28.58 -5.75 -16.66
CA ASP A 282 29.23 -5.32 -15.43
C ASP A 282 28.36 -4.21 -14.83
N ASP A 283 27.43 -4.54 -13.91
CA ASP A 283 26.80 -3.54 -13.06
C ASP A 283 27.96 -2.97 -12.21
N PRO A 284 28.44 -1.74 -12.48
CA PRO A 284 29.58 -1.25 -11.75
C PRO A 284 29.10 -0.98 -10.33
N VAL A 285 29.75 -1.62 -9.35
CA VAL A 285 29.76 -1.08 -7.99
C VAL A 285 30.26 0.37 -8.15
N PRO A 286 29.43 1.38 -7.84
CA PRO A 286 29.79 2.74 -8.19
C PRO A 286 31.05 3.10 -7.39
N SER A 287 32.11 3.46 -8.12
CA SER A 287 33.33 4.02 -7.53
C SER A 287 32.95 5.22 -6.65
N ALA A 288 33.80 5.59 -5.68
CA ALA A 288 33.54 6.77 -4.85
C ALA A 288 33.25 8.04 -5.69
N GLU A 289 33.83 8.13 -6.89
CA GLU A 289 33.57 9.18 -7.87
C GLU A 289 32.19 9.03 -8.56
N ALA A 290 31.72 7.82 -8.83
CA ALA A 290 30.37 7.55 -9.36
C ALA A 290 29.28 7.81 -8.31
N LEU A 291 29.52 7.47 -7.04
CA LEU A 291 28.62 7.84 -5.93
C LEU A 291 28.56 9.36 -5.73
N GLU A 292 29.67 10.07 -5.92
CA GLU A 292 29.71 11.53 -5.83
C GLU A 292 29.02 12.20 -7.02
N ASN A 293 29.15 11.63 -8.23
CA ASN A 293 28.40 12.06 -9.42
C ASN A 293 26.90 11.80 -9.29
N ILE A 294 26.49 10.62 -8.80
CA ILE A 294 25.08 10.31 -8.51
C ILE A 294 24.56 11.24 -7.41
N ARG A 295 25.34 11.53 -6.37
CA ARG A 295 24.94 12.47 -5.31
C ARG A 295 24.76 13.90 -5.85
N MET A 296 25.63 14.34 -6.76
CA MET A 296 25.53 15.64 -7.43
C MET A 296 24.31 15.68 -8.37
N GLU A 297 24.05 14.61 -9.11
CA GLU A 297 22.90 14.50 -10.01
C GLU A 297 21.57 14.44 -9.25
N VAL A 298 21.50 13.66 -8.16
CA VAL A 298 20.34 13.61 -7.25
C VAL A 298 20.13 14.97 -6.61
N LYS A 299 21.17 15.66 -6.14
CA LYS A 299 21.06 17.02 -5.59
C LYS A 299 20.57 18.04 -6.63
N GLY A 300 21.00 17.89 -7.88
CA GLY A 300 20.50 18.69 -9.01
C GLY A 300 19.02 18.43 -9.31
N ARG A 301 18.59 17.17 -9.34
CA ARG A 301 17.18 16.78 -9.56
C ARG A 301 16.28 17.22 -8.40
N VAL A 302 16.76 17.12 -7.16
CA VAL A 302 16.05 17.64 -5.98
C VAL A 302 15.86 19.16 -6.10
N GLY A 303 16.90 19.91 -6.47
CA GLY A 303 16.78 21.35 -6.69
C GLY A 303 15.82 21.73 -7.83
N GLN A 304 15.79 20.93 -8.91
CA GLN A 304 14.82 21.11 -10.00
C GLN A 304 13.39 20.84 -9.54
N LEU A 305 13.16 19.76 -8.78
CA LEU A 305 11.84 19.43 -8.24
C LEU A 305 11.37 20.48 -7.22
N GLU A 306 12.26 21.00 -6.39
CA GLU A 306 11.95 22.10 -5.46
C GLU A 306 11.56 23.38 -6.22
N ALA A 307 12.26 23.70 -7.31
CA ALA A 307 11.93 24.85 -8.15
C ALA A 307 10.60 24.67 -8.90
N GLU A 308 10.32 23.48 -9.42
CA GLU A 308 9.04 23.15 -10.05
C GLU A 308 7.88 23.19 -9.06
N LEU A 309 8.09 22.66 -7.85
CA LEU A 309 7.10 22.68 -6.78
C LEU A 309 6.80 24.12 -6.34
N ALA A 310 7.82 24.97 -6.19
CA ALA A 310 7.65 26.38 -5.89
C ALA A 310 6.88 27.12 -7.01
N ALA A 311 7.23 26.87 -8.27
CA ALA A 311 6.54 27.46 -9.42
C ALA A 311 5.11 26.94 -9.59
N HIS A 312 4.82 25.71 -9.14
CA HIS A 312 3.47 25.15 -9.12
C HIS A 312 2.65 25.78 -7.98
N HIS A 313 3.25 25.96 -6.80
CA HIS A 313 2.64 26.62 -5.66
C HIS A 313 2.25 28.07 -6.00
N ASP A 314 3.16 28.84 -6.61
CA ASP A 314 2.87 30.22 -7.05
C ASP A 314 1.74 30.28 -8.09
N ARG A 315 1.64 29.30 -8.98
CA ARG A 315 0.54 29.21 -9.96
C ARG A 315 -0.80 28.92 -9.29
N LEU A 316 -0.82 27.96 -8.36
CA LEU A 316 -2.03 27.63 -7.58
C LEU A 316 -2.49 28.83 -6.76
N MET A 317 -1.56 29.53 -6.09
CA MET A 317 -1.88 30.72 -5.30
C MET A 317 -2.50 31.82 -6.16
N LYS A 318 -1.93 32.11 -7.35
CA LYS A 318 -2.52 33.07 -8.28
C LYS A 318 -3.91 32.66 -8.79
N GLN A 319 -4.13 31.36 -9.03
CA GLN A 319 -5.45 30.87 -9.42
C GLN A 319 -6.47 31.00 -8.29
N LEU A 320 -6.07 30.69 -7.05
CA LEU A 320 -6.90 30.86 -5.86
C LEU A 320 -7.26 32.32 -5.64
N GLU A 321 -6.30 33.24 -5.72
CA GLU A 321 -6.55 34.68 -5.64
C GLU A 321 -7.55 35.15 -6.71
N ALA A 322 -7.37 34.71 -7.96
CA ALA A 322 -8.28 35.06 -9.04
C ALA A 322 -9.72 34.56 -8.82
N LEU A 323 -9.87 33.32 -8.32
CA LEU A 323 -11.18 32.75 -7.97
C LEU A 323 -11.83 33.49 -6.79
N LEU A 324 -11.04 33.86 -5.78
CA LEU A 324 -11.51 34.60 -4.60
C LEU A 324 -11.99 36.01 -4.99
N ASP A 325 -11.29 36.67 -5.91
CA ASP A 325 -11.71 37.95 -6.48
C ASP A 325 -12.97 37.84 -7.34
N GLU A 326 -13.12 36.75 -8.09
CA GLU A 326 -14.33 36.50 -8.88
C GLU A 326 -15.56 36.29 -7.96
N GLU A 327 -15.42 35.49 -6.91
CA GLU A 327 -16.48 35.27 -5.93
C GLU A 327 -16.83 36.54 -5.17
N ARG A 328 -15.85 37.36 -4.77
CA ARG A 328 -16.11 38.69 -4.19
C ARG A 328 -16.96 39.56 -5.11
N ARG A 329 -16.60 39.64 -6.40
CA ARG A 329 -17.38 40.40 -7.39
C ARG A 329 -18.80 39.86 -7.59
N LYS A 330 -18.99 38.53 -7.53
CA LYS A 330 -20.33 37.94 -7.59
C LYS A 330 -21.15 38.32 -6.36
N ASN A 331 -20.53 38.30 -5.18
CA ASN A 331 -21.19 38.67 -3.94
C ASN A 331 -21.62 40.15 -3.94
N ASP A 332 -20.74 41.07 -4.36
CA ASP A 332 -21.07 42.49 -4.47
C ASP A 332 -22.26 42.75 -5.41
N ARG A 333 -22.31 42.01 -6.53
CA ARG A 333 -23.45 42.07 -7.49
C ARG A 333 -24.74 41.54 -6.87
N LEU A 334 -24.67 40.49 -6.07
CA LEU A 334 -25.83 39.95 -5.36
C LEU A 334 -26.33 40.93 -4.31
N GLU A 335 -25.43 41.53 -3.53
CA GLU A 335 -25.79 42.58 -2.55
C GLU A 335 -26.49 43.76 -3.23
N GLN A 336 -25.97 44.25 -4.36
CA GLN A 336 -26.63 45.32 -5.11
C GLN A 336 -28.02 44.93 -5.64
N LYS A 337 -28.21 43.67 -6.07
CA LYS A 337 -29.53 43.17 -6.47
C LYS A 337 -30.49 43.12 -5.28
N VAL A 338 -30.04 42.71 -4.10
CA VAL A 338 -30.86 42.71 -2.88
C VAL A 338 -31.32 44.14 -2.56
N VAL A 339 -30.41 45.11 -2.59
CA VAL A 339 -30.74 46.53 -2.34
C VAL A 339 -31.75 47.08 -3.37
N ASP A 340 -31.63 46.71 -4.65
CA ASP A 340 -32.61 47.14 -5.67
C ASP A 340 -34.00 46.51 -5.44
N LEU A 341 -34.03 45.23 -5.07
CA LEU A 341 -35.27 44.53 -4.74
C LEU A 341 -35.97 45.16 -3.52
N GLU A 342 -35.23 45.51 -2.47
CA GLU A 342 -35.77 46.21 -1.29
C GLU A 342 -36.41 47.56 -1.66
N LYS A 343 -35.77 48.34 -2.54
CA LYS A 343 -36.33 49.61 -3.03
C LYS A 343 -37.63 49.40 -3.81
N ARG A 344 -37.68 48.39 -4.68
CA ARG A 344 -38.91 48.04 -5.44
C ARG A 344 -40.03 47.61 -4.50
N LEU A 345 -39.71 46.80 -3.50
CA LEU A 345 -40.67 46.29 -2.52
C LEU A 345 -41.24 47.43 -1.65
N ALA A 346 -40.40 48.39 -1.25
CA ALA A 346 -40.84 49.62 -0.57
C ALA A 346 -41.76 50.48 -1.46
N THR A 347 -41.46 50.57 -2.76
CA THR A 347 -42.27 51.33 -3.72
C THR A 347 -43.64 50.68 -3.94
N LEU A 348 -43.67 49.35 -4.10
CA LEU A 348 -44.90 48.58 -4.19
C LEU A 348 -45.75 48.69 -2.93
N SER A 349 -45.13 48.64 -1.75
CA SER A 349 -45.81 48.82 -0.46
C SER A 349 -46.51 50.19 -0.37
N ARG A 350 -45.83 51.27 -0.80
CA ARG A 350 -46.45 52.61 -0.87
C ARG A 350 -47.60 52.69 -1.87
N LEU A 351 -47.49 52.03 -3.02
CA LEU A 351 -48.55 51.97 -4.02
C LEU A 351 -49.78 51.22 -3.49
N PHE A 352 -49.57 50.11 -2.78
CA PHE A 352 -50.64 49.37 -2.11
C PHE A 352 -51.33 50.21 -1.03
N GLU A 353 -50.59 50.95 -0.20
CA GLU A 353 -51.18 51.89 0.76
C GLU A 353 -51.99 52.99 0.08
N GLN A 354 -51.53 53.53 -1.05
CA GLN A 354 -52.26 54.55 -1.81
C GLN A 354 -53.55 54.00 -2.44
N LEU A 355 -53.52 52.77 -2.95
CA LEU A 355 -54.70 52.08 -3.49
C LEU A 355 -55.72 51.76 -2.39
N ALA A 356 -55.25 51.29 -1.22
CA ALA A 356 -56.10 51.06 -0.05
C ALA A 356 -56.76 52.37 0.44
N ARG A 357 -56.05 53.50 0.39
CA ARG A 357 -56.62 54.82 0.71
C ARG A 357 -57.65 55.29 -0.33
N ARG A 358 -57.49 54.94 -1.61
CA ARG A 358 -58.46 55.26 -2.68
C ARG A 358 -59.75 54.45 -2.61
N GLN A 359 -59.72 53.21 -2.13
CA GLN A 359 -60.95 52.43 -1.91
C GLN A 359 -61.78 52.91 -0.71
N ASN A 360 -61.20 53.69 0.21
CA ASN A 360 -61.85 54.22 1.42
C ASN A 360 -62.48 55.61 1.27
N HIS A 361 -62.72 56.11 0.04
CA HIS A 361 -63.48 57.35 -0.19
C HIS A 361 -64.89 57.09 -0.75
N PRO A 362 -65.97 57.40 0.00
CA PRO A 362 -67.34 57.08 -0.38
C PRO A 362 -67.92 58.14 -1.32
N SER A 363 -68.29 57.74 -2.54
CA SER A 363 -69.22 58.50 -3.38
C SER A 363 -70.63 58.37 -2.79
N VAL A 364 -71.11 59.48 -2.24
CA VAL A 364 -72.43 59.65 -1.62
C VAL A 364 -73.51 59.53 -2.69
N VAL A 365 -74.26 58.42 -2.66
CA VAL A 365 -75.60 58.32 -3.26
C VAL A 365 -76.61 58.13 -2.13
N ARG A 366 -77.29 59.22 -1.75
CA ARG A 366 -78.58 59.29 -1.05
C ARG A 366 -79.42 60.21 -1.96
N THR A 367 -80.68 59.98 -2.33
CA THR A 367 -81.81 59.26 -1.72
C THR A 367 -83.00 59.42 -2.66
N MET A 368 -83.79 58.35 -2.87
CA MET A 368 -85.26 58.28 -3.08
C MET A 368 -85.57 56.77 -3.21
N LYS A 369 -86.61 56.11 -2.70
CA LYS A 369 -87.71 56.36 -1.75
C LYS A 369 -88.43 54.99 -1.59
N LYS A 370 -88.66 54.53 -0.34
CA LYS A 370 -89.80 53.72 0.20
C LYS A 370 -90.43 52.54 -0.61
N THR A 371 -90.21 51.30 -0.10
CA THR A 371 -91.13 50.21 0.41
C THR A 371 -92.53 49.94 -0.24
N PRO A 372 -93.26 48.80 0.01
CA PRO A 372 -92.97 47.56 0.80
C PRO A 372 -93.54 46.19 0.26
N ALA A 373 -93.26 45.08 0.99
CA ALA A 373 -94.11 43.90 1.36
C ALA A 373 -93.25 42.61 1.47
N VAL A 374 -92.98 41.98 2.63
CA VAL A 374 -93.81 41.21 3.60
C VAL A 374 -94.34 39.87 3.06
N GLN A 375 -93.78 38.76 3.58
CA GLN A 375 -94.42 37.58 4.22
C GLN A 375 -93.29 36.60 4.64
N LYS A 376 -93.04 36.30 5.93
CA LYS A 376 -93.75 35.38 6.86
C LYS A 376 -93.67 33.91 6.38
N GLU A 377 -93.37 32.88 7.18
CA GLU A 377 -93.58 32.66 8.62
C GLU A 377 -92.86 31.36 9.10
N HIS A 378 -92.60 31.29 10.42
CA HIS A 378 -92.50 30.13 11.35
C HIS A 378 -91.61 28.91 10.99
N ALA A 379 -90.79 28.35 11.89
CA ALA A 379 -90.67 28.38 13.35
C ALA A 379 -89.19 28.17 13.72
#